data_AF-A0A4Y2KTU6-F1
#
_entry.id   AF-A0A4Y2KTU6-F1
#
_cell.length_a   1.000
_cell.length_b   1.000
_cell.length_c   1.000
_cell.angle_alpha   90.00
_cell.angle_beta   90.00
_cell.angle_gamma   90.00
#
_symmetry.space_group_name_H-M   'P 1'
#
loop_
_entity.id
_entity.type
_entity.pdbx_description
1 polymer ?
#
loop_
_entity_poly.entity_id
_entity_poly.type
_entity_poly.pdbx_seq_one_letter_code
_entity_poly.pdbx_strand_id
1 'polypeptide(L)'
;MTEQEKVSLDGLPVLISGITGFKEGKLLRILDILDGTSQSQANKVLVIVEDWGLSENISALCFNTTASNIEWKKAACVQLENHLKR
;
A
#
# COMPACT_ATOMS: atom_id res chain seq x y z
N MET A 1 -25.62 -22.88 16.75
CA MET A 1 -24.39 -22.26 17.24
C MET A 1 -23.52 -22.07 16.02
N THR A 2 -23.62 -20.92 15.35
CA THR A 2 -22.90 -20.65 14.11
C THR A 2 -21.46 -20.34 14.50
N GLU A 3 -20.52 -21.18 14.09
CA GLU A 3 -19.10 -20.88 14.25
C GLU A 3 -18.81 -19.58 13.51
N GLN A 4 -18.37 -18.55 14.23
CA GLN A 4 -17.86 -17.34 13.61
C GLN A 4 -16.55 -17.71 12.92
N GLU A 5 -16.57 -17.67 11.60
CA GLU A 5 -15.38 -17.84 10.77
C GLU A 5 -14.34 -16.79 11.20
N LYS A 6 -13.20 -17.25 11.72
CA LYS A 6 -12.11 -16.37 12.13
C LYS A 6 -11.47 -15.80 10.86
N VAL A 7 -11.87 -14.59 10.49
CA VAL A 7 -11.23 -13.85 9.39
C VAL A 7 -9.79 -13.54 9.79
N SER A 8 -8.83 -14.16 9.10
CA SER A 8 -7.41 -13.83 9.22
C SER A 8 -7.11 -12.69 8.25
N LEU A 9 -6.58 -11.58 8.76
CA LEU A 9 -6.17 -10.43 7.97
C LEU A 9 -4.64 -10.40 7.90
N ASP A 10 -4.12 -10.07 6.73
CA ASP A 10 -2.69 -9.80 6.57
C ASP A 10 -2.42 -8.32 6.88
N GLY A 11 -1.24 -8.05 7.46
CA GLY A 11 -0.80 -6.68 7.77
C GLY A 11 0.15 -6.14 6.69
N LEU A 12 -0.22 -5.04 6.05
CA LEU A 12 0.62 -4.32 5.08
C LEU A 12 1.30 -3.10 5.74
N PRO A 13 2.61 -3.14 6.03
CA PRO A 13 3.31 -1.98 6.57
C PRO A 13 3.54 -0.91 5.50
N VAL A 14 3.18 0.33 5.81
CA VAL A 14 3.45 1.51 4.98
C VAL A 14 4.59 2.30 5.60
N LEU A 15 5.71 2.38 4.87
CA LEU A 15 6.90 3.10 5.28
C LEU A 15 7.04 4.37 4.44
N ILE A 16 7.35 5.49 5.09
CA ILE A 16 7.68 6.74 4.42
C ILE A 16 9.14 7.09 4.71
N SER A 17 9.89 7.45 3.66
CA SER A 17 11.19 8.10 3.78
C SER A 17 11.11 9.53 3.23
N GLY A 18 11.89 10.42 3.82
CA GLY A 18 12.02 11.81 3.39
C GLY A 18 13.31 12.07 2.60
N ILE A 19 13.60 13.35 2.36
CA ILE A 19 14.77 13.85 1.63
C ILE A 19 16.13 13.38 2.19
N THR A 20 17.14 13.51 1.33
CA THR A 20 18.52 13.05 1.49
C THR A 20 19.11 13.38 2.87
N GLY A 21 19.36 12.33 3.67
CA GLY A 21 19.94 12.45 5.01
C GLY A 21 19.31 11.52 6.05
N PHE A 22 18.03 11.16 5.87
CA PHE A 22 17.36 10.13 6.66
C PHE A 22 17.52 8.76 5.98
N LYS A 23 18.39 7.91 6.54
CA LYS A 23 18.63 6.55 6.04
C LYS A 23 17.50 5.57 6.39
N GLU A 24 16.70 5.92 7.40
CA GLU A 24 15.66 5.06 7.95
C GLU A 24 14.29 5.61 7.57
N GLY A 25 13.48 4.77 6.91
CA GLY A 25 12.06 5.06 6.73
C GLY A 25 11.34 4.97 8.07
N LYS A 26 10.28 5.77 8.25
CA LYS A 26 9.39 5.67 9.40
C LYS A 26 8.14 4.89 9.03
N LEU A 27 7.71 4.00 9.93
CA LEU A 27 6.42 3.34 9.83
C LEU A 27 5.32 4.37 10.01
N LEU A 28 4.51 4.56 8.97
CA LEU A 28 3.36 5.45 9.01
C LEU A 28 2.14 4.72 9.58
N ARG A 29 1.86 3.52 9.06
CA ARG A 29 0.75 2.67 9.51
C ARG A 29 0.97 1.22 9.08
N ILE A 30 0.32 0.29 9.77
CA ILE A 30 0.11 -1.09 9.32
C ILE A 30 -1.37 -1.19 8.90
N LEU A 31 -1.63 -1.65 7.69
CA LEU A 31 -2.97 -1.73 7.11
C LEU A 31 -3.44 -3.17 7.07
N ASP A 32 -4.63 -3.40 7.61
CA ASP A 32 -5.29 -4.70 7.48
C ASP A 32 -5.82 -4.84 6.05
N ILE A 33 -5.32 -5.85 5.35
CA ILE A 33 -5.75 -6.26 4.00
C ILE A 33 -6.48 -7.60 4.09
N LEU A 34 -7.61 -7.66 3.38
CA LEU A 34 -8.50 -8.84 3.36
C LEU A 34 -7.94 -9.96 2.48
N ASP A 35 -7.21 -9.57 1.44
CA ASP A 35 -6.44 -10.45 0.57
C ASP A 35 -5.14 -9.75 0.15
N GLY A 36 -4.13 -10.56 -0.22
CA GLY A 36 -2.83 -10.10 -0.66
C GLY A 36 -2.78 -9.59 -2.11
N THR A 37 -3.91 -9.34 -2.76
CA THR A 37 -3.93 -8.93 -4.18
C THR A 37 -3.35 -7.54 -4.39
N SER A 38 -2.78 -7.29 -5.58
CA SER A 38 -2.23 -5.97 -5.93
C SER A 38 -3.24 -4.85 -5.79
N GLN A 39 -4.51 -5.11 -6.15
CA GLN A 39 -5.60 -4.14 -6.06
C GLN A 39 -6.01 -3.83 -4.62
N SER A 40 -6.14 -4.85 -3.76
CA SER A 40 -6.43 -4.66 -2.34
C SER A 40 -5.36 -3.81 -1.66
N GLN A 41 -4.08 -4.11 -1.95
CA GLN A 41 -2.96 -3.33 -1.44
C GLN A 41 -2.97 -1.88 -1.96
N ALA A 42 -3.14 -1.67 -3.27
CA ALA A 42 -3.18 -0.33 -3.86
C ALA A 42 -4.32 0.53 -3.28
N ASN A 43 -5.52 -0.04 -3.14
CA ASN A 43 -6.68 0.65 -2.58
C ASN A 43 -6.45 1.08 -1.13
N LYS A 44 -5.84 0.21 -0.32
CA LYS A 44 -5.54 0.52 1.09
C LYS A 44 -4.48 1.59 1.22
N VAL A 45 -3.46 1.56 0.37
CA VAL A 45 -2.44 2.62 0.34
C VAL A 45 -3.05 3.95 -0.13
N LEU A 46 -3.96 3.94 -1.11
CA LEU A 46 -4.65 5.15 -1.57
C LEU A 46 -5.40 5.85 -0.43
N VAL A 47 -6.16 5.10 0.37
CA VAL A 47 -6.87 5.65 1.54
C VAL A 47 -5.92 6.37 2.49
N ILE A 48 -4.72 5.84 2.71
CA ILE A 48 -3.72 6.47 3.57
C ILE A 48 -3.09 7.70 2.93
N VAL A 49 -2.80 7.64 1.65
CA VAL A 49 -2.28 8.78 0.90
C VAL A 49 -3.27 9.96 0.96
N GLU A 50 -4.56 9.68 0.84
CA GLU A 50 -5.64 10.68 0.95
C GLU A 50 -5.82 11.18 2.40
N ASP A 51 -5.92 10.28 3.38
CA ASP A 51 -6.09 10.59 4.82
C ASP A 51 -4.98 11.54 5.34
N TRP A 52 -3.74 11.34 4.86
CA TRP A 52 -2.59 12.15 5.25
C TRP A 52 -2.30 13.33 4.30
N GLY A 53 -3.07 13.50 3.22
CA GLY A 53 -2.84 14.57 2.24
C GLY A 53 -1.48 14.48 1.53
N LEU A 54 -1.00 13.26 1.29
CA LEU A 54 0.33 13.01 0.73
C LEU A 54 0.38 12.99 -0.79
N SER A 55 -0.77 12.99 -1.47
CA SER A 55 -0.87 12.78 -2.93
C SER A 55 0.11 13.62 -3.74
N GLU A 56 0.27 14.90 -3.40
CA GLU A 56 1.17 15.82 -4.11
C GLU A 56 2.66 15.63 -3.77
N ASN A 57 2.96 15.04 -2.61
CA ASN A 57 4.31 14.96 -2.03
C ASN A 57 4.99 13.60 -2.22
N ILE A 58 4.37 12.66 -2.92
CA ILE A 58 4.95 11.35 -3.23
C ILE A 58 5.95 11.51 -4.38
N SER A 59 7.18 11.01 -4.24
CA SER A 59 8.15 10.98 -5.35
C SER A 59 8.28 9.60 -5.99
N ALA A 60 8.07 8.54 -5.21
CA ALA A 60 8.14 7.17 -5.68
C ALA A 60 7.33 6.24 -4.76
N LEU A 61 6.87 5.12 -5.29
CA LEU A 61 6.20 4.06 -4.56
C LEU A 61 6.96 2.75 -4.79
N CYS A 62 7.07 1.92 -3.75
CA CYS A 62 7.73 0.62 -3.83
C CYS A 62 6.91 -0.41 -3.06
N PHE A 63 6.60 -1.53 -3.72
CA PHE A 63 5.86 -2.63 -3.13
C PHE A 63 6.72 -3.90 -3.12
N ASN A 64 7.00 -4.43 -1.94
CA ASN A 64 7.96 -5.53 -1.74
C ASN A 64 7.31 -6.92 -1.68
N THR A 65 6.15 -7.12 -2.32
CA THR A 65 5.50 -8.45 -2.34
C THR A 65 5.47 -9.02 -3.75
N THR A 66 5.62 -10.32 -3.88
CA THR A 66 5.46 -10.98 -5.20
C THR A 66 4.08 -10.68 -5.76
N ALA A 67 3.03 -10.71 -4.93
CA ALA A 67 1.65 -10.45 -5.33
C ALA A 67 1.41 -9.04 -5.88
N SER A 68 2.10 -8.02 -5.35
CA SER A 68 1.99 -6.63 -5.84
C SER A 68 2.65 -6.40 -7.20
N ASN A 69 3.54 -7.29 -7.64
CA ASN A 69 4.37 -7.11 -8.83
C ASN A 69 3.99 -8.08 -9.96
N ILE A 70 2.97 -8.93 -9.78
CA ILE A 70 2.46 -9.82 -10.82
C ILE A 70 1.72 -8.99 -11.88
N GLU A 71 2.04 -9.26 -13.15
CA GLU A 71 1.60 -8.52 -14.35
C GLU A 71 1.96 -7.02 -14.30
N TRP A 72 2.96 -6.60 -15.08
CA TRP A 72 3.43 -5.21 -15.10
C TRP A 72 2.34 -4.15 -15.35
N LYS A 73 1.22 -4.49 -16.01
CA LYS A 73 0.08 -3.58 -16.21
C LYS A 73 -0.93 -3.54 -15.06
N LYS A 74 -0.93 -4.54 -14.18
CA LYS A 74 -1.87 -4.69 -13.05
C LYS A 74 -1.17 -4.70 -11.69
N ALA A 75 0.13 -4.40 -11.67
CA ALA A 75 0.90 -4.24 -10.46
C ALA A 75 0.29 -3.13 -9.58
N ALA A 76 0.45 -3.27 -8.26
CA ALA A 76 -0.13 -2.34 -7.29
C ALA A 76 0.37 -0.90 -7.52
N CYS A 77 1.64 -0.75 -7.91
CA CYS A 77 2.23 0.55 -8.25
C CYS A 77 1.52 1.21 -9.42
N VAL A 78 1.33 0.47 -10.53
CA VAL A 78 0.66 0.99 -11.73
C VAL A 78 -0.79 1.34 -11.46
N GLN A 79 -1.50 0.52 -10.68
CA GLN A 79 -2.87 0.82 -10.28
C GLN A 79 -2.94 2.10 -9.42
N LEU A 80 -2.04 2.25 -8.46
CA LEU A 80 -2.02 3.42 -7.59
C LEU A 80 -1.61 4.70 -8.35
N GLU A 81 -0.63 4.62 -9.24
CA GLU A 81 -0.22 5.74 -10.11
C GLU A 81 -1.37 6.22 -11.00
N ASN A 82 -2.13 5.29 -11.61
CA ASN A 82 -3.33 5.64 -12.38
C ASN A 82 -4.37 6.38 -11.53
N HIS A 83 -4.58 5.99 -10.27
CA HIS A 83 -5.49 6.70 -9.36
C HIS A 83 -4.96 8.10 -9.00
N LEU A 84 -3.64 8.22 -8.79
CA LEU A 84 -2.97 9.49 -8.52
C LEU A 84 -2.77 10.36 -9.78
N LYS A 85 -3.11 9.82 -10.97
CA LYS A 85 -2.93 10.46 -12.28
C LYS A 85 -1.47 10.82 -12.58
N ARG A 86 -0.56 9.87 -12.33
CA ARG A 86 0.89 10.01 -12.50
C ARG A 86 1.46 8.98 -13.46
#